data_AF-A0A554ULW5-F1
#
_entry.id   AF-A0A554ULW5-F1
#
_cell.length_a   1.000
_cell.length_b   1.000
_cell.length_c   1.000
_cell.angle_alpha   90.00
_cell.angle_beta   90.00
_cell.angle_gamma   90.00
#
_symmetry.space_group_name_H-M   'P 1'
#
loop_
_entity.id
_entity.type
_entity.pdbx_description
1 polymer ?
#
loop_
_entity_poly.entity_id
_entity_poly.type
_entity_poly.pdbx_seq_one_letter_code
_entity_poly.pdbx_strand_id
1 'polypeptide(L)'
;MHTTAKTLRASGYRITIDTRPALIVGYIHAFPHHPDRGSALIRFHAARSADELGLHDPALFGLVSVTWATPILHIDPTTGHRVTSYHFGGLGRPTGTTWYLHPAISDPATGEYTLRPNAYAAGNHRAALPAEVADTLGAPATVKVHDYHLH
;
A
#
# COMPACT_ATOMS: atom_id res chain seq x y z
N MET A 1 40.45 -0.76 -5.48
CA MET A 1 39.14 -1.43 -5.68
C MET A 1 38.05 -0.38 -5.56
N HIS A 2 37.42 0.02 -6.67
CA HIS A 2 36.19 0.81 -6.63
C HIS A 2 35.03 -0.18 -6.55
N THR A 3 34.40 -0.29 -5.38
CA THR A 3 33.11 -0.95 -5.27
C THR A 3 32.08 -0.01 -5.87
N THR A 4 31.71 -0.23 -7.13
CA THR A 4 30.57 0.45 -7.73
C THR A 4 29.35 -0.01 -6.95
N ALA A 5 28.83 0.83 -6.05
CA ALA A 5 27.54 0.60 -5.44
C ALA A 5 26.53 0.48 -6.58
N LYS A 6 26.01 -0.74 -6.81
CA LYS A 6 24.94 -0.96 -7.77
C LYS A 6 23.74 -0.21 -7.22
N THR A 7 23.50 1.01 -7.71
CA THR A 7 22.29 1.76 -7.37
C THR A 7 21.11 0.86 -7.71
N LEU A 8 20.39 0.39 -6.69
CA LEU A 8 19.26 -0.47 -6.90
C LEU A 8 18.16 0.37 -7.56
N ARG A 9 17.89 0.09 -8.84
CA ARG A 9 16.80 0.75 -9.57
C ARG A 9 15.47 0.32 -8.96
N ALA A 10 14.51 1.23 -8.90
CA ALA A 10 13.17 0.88 -8.46
C ALA A 10 12.57 -0.21 -9.38
N SER A 11 11.85 -1.16 -8.81
CA SER A 11 11.12 -2.19 -9.56
C SER A 11 9.67 -2.23 -9.15
N GLY A 12 8.78 -2.45 -10.11
CA GLY A 12 7.35 -2.55 -9.87
C GLY A 12 6.56 -2.81 -11.13
N TYR A 13 5.25 -2.60 -11.03
CA TYR A 13 4.37 -2.61 -12.18
C TYR A 13 4.05 -1.20 -12.64
N ARG A 14 4.17 -0.96 -13.94
CA ARG A 14 3.85 0.33 -14.56
C ARG A 14 2.35 0.58 -14.50
N ILE A 15 2.00 1.78 -14.04
CA ILE A 15 0.66 2.35 -14.09
C ILE A 15 0.72 3.76 -14.64
N THR A 16 -0.46 4.34 -14.83
CA THR A 16 -0.61 5.75 -15.20
C THR A 16 -1.61 6.40 -14.23
N ILE A 17 -1.24 7.55 -13.69
CA ILE A 17 -2.09 8.41 -12.87
C ILE A 17 -2.16 9.75 -13.59
N ASP A 18 -3.35 10.14 -14.06
CA ASP A 18 -3.55 11.40 -14.80
C ASP A 18 -2.53 11.63 -15.92
N THR A 19 -2.36 10.61 -16.79
CA THR A 19 -1.37 10.57 -17.90
C THR A 19 0.10 10.53 -17.49
N ARG A 20 0.42 10.59 -16.19
CA ARG A 20 1.79 10.51 -15.67
C ARG A 20 2.17 9.06 -15.36
N PRO A 21 3.30 8.56 -15.85
CA PRO A 21 3.75 7.22 -15.52
C PRO A 21 4.15 7.12 -14.05
N ALA A 22 3.80 6.01 -13.42
CA ALA A 22 4.16 5.68 -12.05
C ALA A 22 4.40 4.17 -11.90
N LEU A 23 4.98 3.76 -10.76
CA LEU A 23 5.18 2.35 -10.40
C LEU A 23 4.39 1.98 -9.16
N ILE A 24 3.75 0.81 -9.20
CA ILE A 24 3.34 0.09 -7.99
C ILE A 24 4.48 -0.82 -7.58
N VAL A 25 5.17 -0.49 -6.49
CA VAL A 25 6.43 -1.15 -6.07
C VAL A 25 6.22 -2.29 -5.08
N GLY A 26 5.02 -2.38 -4.52
CA GLY A 26 4.65 -3.42 -3.56
C GLY A 26 3.25 -3.20 -3.01
N TYR A 27 2.90 -3.99 -2.01
CA TYR A 27 1.59 -3.95 -1.37
C TYR A 27 1.68 -4.17 0.14
N ILE A 28 0.62 -3.80 0.85
CA ILE A 28 0.45 -4.08 2.28
C ILE A 28 -1.03 -4.37 2.57
N HIS A 29 -1.25 -5.37 3.42
CA HIS A 29 -2.56 -5.69 3.99
C HIS A 29 -2.59 -5.21 5.44
N ALA A 30 -3.57 -4.40 5.78
CA ALA A 30 -3.75 -3.85 7.12
C ALA A 30 -5.11 -4.23 7.70
N PHE A 31 -5.14 -4.35 9.03
CA PHE A 31 -6.31 -4.72 9.79
C PHE A 31 -6.22 -4.23 11.24
N PRO A 32 -7.30 -3.73 11.85
CA PRO A 32 -8.53 -3.24 11.20
C PRO A 32 -8.40 -1.75 10.79
N HIS A 33 -7.20 -1.18 10.90
CA HIS A 33 -6.92 0.23 10.66
C HIS A 33 -5.94 0.40 9.50
N HIS A 34 -5.78 1.64 9.05
CA HIS A 34 -4.74 1.98 8.09
C HIS A 34 -3.35 1.59 8.63
N PRO A 35 -2.42 1.17 7.76
CA PRO A 35 -1.05 0.90 8.17
C PRO A 35 -0.38 2.17 8.69
N ASP A 36 0.59 2.00 9.59
CA ASP A 36 1.38 3.11 10.09
C ASP A 36 2.17 3.79 8.96
N ARG A 37 2.43 5.08 9.15
CA ARG A 37 3.34 5.85 8.29
C ARG A 37 4.73 5.19 8.28
N GLY A 38 5.35 5.06 7.12
CA GLY A 38 6.65 4.38 7.02
C GLY A 38 6.59 2.86 7.02
N SER A 39 5.40 2.24 7.06
CA SER A 39 5.26 0.78 7.00
C SER A 39 5.95 0.20 5.77
N ALA A 40 6.67 -0.92 5.97
CA ALA A 40 7.31 -1.65 4.89
C ALA A 40 6.28 -2.29 3.95
N LEU A 41 6.58 -2.27 2.66
CA LEU A 41 5.78 -2.90 1.62
C LEU A 41 6.32 -4.28 1.28
N ILE A 42 5.41 -5.23 1.08
CA ILE A 42 5.73 -6.53 0.48
C ILE A 42 6.01 -6.29 -1.00
N ARG A 43 7.18 -6.70 -1.46
CA ARG A 43 7.63 -6.52 -2.85
C ARG A 43 6.93 -7.53 -3.76
N PHE A 44 6.68 -7.12 -5.00
CA PHE A 44 6.28 -8.07 -6.04
C PHE A 44 7.49 -8.87 -6.52
N HIS A 45 7.40 -10.20 -6.46
CA HIS A 45 8.51 -11.08 -6.86
C HIS A 45 8.79 -11.04 -8.37
N ALA A 46 7.78 -10.75 -9.21
CA ALA A 46 7.91 -10.68 -10.67
C ALA A 46 8.01 -9.25 -11.22
N ALA A 47 8.34 -8.27 -10.37
CA ALA A 47 8.43 -6.87 -10.79
C ALA A 47 9.61 -6.61 -11.73
N ARG A 48 9.37 -5.76 -12.73
CA ARG A 48 10.40 -5.24 -13.64
C ARG A 48 10.98 -3.94 -13.10
N SER A 49 12.25 -3.70 -13.36
CA SER A 49 12.91 -2.44 -13.04
C SER A 49 12.34 -1.27 -13.86
N ALA A 50 12.47 -0.07 -13.32
CA ALA A 50 12.08 1.17 -13.99
C ALA A 50 12.76 1.31 -15.37
N ASP A 51 14.03 0.93 -15.46
CA ASP A 51 14.82 0.97 -16.71
C ASP A 51 14.25 0.03 -17.77
N GLU A 52 13.92 -1.22 -17.40
CA GLU A 52 13.27 -2.19 -18.31
C GLU A 52 11.90 -1.71 -18.80
N LEU A 53 11.25 -0.83 -18.02
CA LEU A 53 9.96 -0.22 -18.34
C LEU A 53 10.08 1.13 -19.09
N GLY A 54 11.31 1.60 -19.32
CA GLY A 54 11.59 2.89 -19.97
C GLY A 54 11.17 4.09 -19.11
N LEU A 55 11.22 3.98 -17.79
CA LEU A 55 10.80 5.01 -16.84
C LEU A 55 12.01 5.69 -16.19
N HIS A 56 12.12 7.00 -16.39
CA HIS A 56 13.11 7.84 -15.71
C HIS A 56 12.48 8.48 -14.48
N ASP A 57 12.98 8.12 -13.29
CA ASP A 57 12.52 8.64 -11.98
C ASP A 57 10.98 8.61 -11.79
N PRO A 58 10.33 7.43 -11.90
CA PRO A 58 8.88 7.35 -11.77
C PRO A 58 8.43 7.62 -10.33
N ALA A 59 7.26 8.22 -10.18
CA ALA A 59 6.58 8.27 -8.89
C ALA A 59 6.29 6.85 -8.40
N LEU A 60 6.59 6.57 -7.13
CA LEU A 60 6.42 5.25 -6.53
C LEU A 60 5.17 5.22 -5.64
N PHE A 61 4.41 4.14 -5.73
CA PHE A 61 3.22 3.90 -4.94
C PHE A 61 3.21 2.47 -4.38
N GLY A 62 2.68 2.31 -3.17
CA GLY A 62 2.29 1.03 -2.59
C GLY A 62 0.79 0.83 -2.71
N LEU A 63 0.37 -0.39 -3.04
CA LEU A 63 -1.05 -0.77 -2.98
C LEU A 63 -1.42 -1.16 -1.55
N VAL A 64 -2.34 -0.42 -0.95
CA VAL A 64 -2.82 -0.67 0.40
C VAL A 64 -4.19 -1.30 0.34
N SER A 65 -4.38 -2.35 1.13
CA SER A 65 -5.70 -2.87 1.47
C SER A 65 -5.93 -2.77 2.97
N VAL A 66 -7.12 -2.32 3.36
CA VAL A 66 -7.53 -2.24 4.76
C VAL A 66 -8.81 -3.02 4.90
N THR A 67 -8.75 -4.14 5.63
CA THR A 67 -9.93 -4.91 5.98
C THR A 67 -10.51 -4.33 7.27
N TRP A 68 -11.74 -3.82 7.18
CA TRP A 68 -12.39 -3.15 8.30
C TRP A 68 -13.13 -4.14 9.20
N ALA A 69 -12.90 -4.00 10.50
CA ALA A 69 -13.66 -4.64 11.55
C ALA A 69 -13.80 -3.71 12.75
N THR A 70 -14.85 -3.91 13.54
CA THR A 70 -15.06 -3.14 14.77
C THR A 70 -14.46 -3.87 15.97
N PRO A 71 -13.51 -3.27 16.70
CA PRO A 71 -13.01 -3.85 17.94
C PRO A 71 -14.06 -3.75 19.05
N ILE A 72 -14.30 -4.87 19.75
CA ILE A 72 -15.11 -4.95 20.95
C ILE A 72 -14.24 -5.43 22.10
N LEU A 73 -13.92 -4.49 22.99
CA LEU A 73 -13.24 -4.79 24.25
C LEU A 73 -14.26 -5.36 25.24
N HIS A 74 -13.94 -6.52 25.79
CA HIS A 74 -14.70 -7.14 26.88
C HIS A 74 -13.75 -7.60 27.97
N ILE A 75 -14.29 -7.71 29.18
CA ILE A 75 -13.58 -8.25 30.34
C ILE A 75 -14.05 -9.69 30.49
N ASP A 76 -13.12 -10.63 30.45
CA ASP A 76 -13.41 -12.02 30.78
C ASP A 76 -13.92 -12.08 32.23
N PRO A 77 -15.16 -12.54 32.47
CA PRO A 77 -15.76 -12.54 33.80
C PRO A 77 -15.10 -13.55 34.76
N THR A 78 -14.37 -14.53 34.24
CA THR A 78 -13.70 -15.58 35.02
C THR A 78 -12.29 -15.16 35.40
N THR A 79 -11.56 -14.56 34.46
CA THR A 79 -10.13 -14.25 34.63
C THR A 79 -9.86 -12.76 34.89
N GLY A 80 -10.83 -11.89 34.66
CA GLY A 80 -10.67 -10.43 34.71
C GLY A 80 -9.82 -9.85 33.58
N HIS A 81 -9.34 -10.68 32.64
CA HIS A 81 -8.51 -10.22 31.53
C HIS A 81 -9.30 -9.42 30.51
N ARG A 82 -8.65 -8.38 29.98
CA ARG A 82 -9.15 -7.59 28.85
C ARG A 82 -8.92 -8.37 27.56
N VAL A 83 -9.99 -8.65 26.83
CA VAL A 83 -9.96 -9.34 25.53
C VAL A 83 -10.60 -8.45 24.48
N THR A 84 -9.95 -8.30 23.32
CA THR A 84 -10.50 -7.58 22.17
C THR A 84 -10.92 -8.58 21.11
N SER A 85 -12.21 -8.60 20.77
CA SER A 85 -12.72 -9.35 19.61
C SER A 85 -13.02 -8.40 18.45
N TYR A 86 -12.80 -8.85 17.21
CA TYR A 86 -13.08 -8.05 16.02
C TYR A 86 -14.32 -8.58 15.31
N HIS A 87 -15.29 -7.71 15.10
CA HIS A 87 -16.57 -8.08 14.51
C HIS A 87 -16.72 -7.43 13.14
N PHE A 88 -17.12 -8.25 12.17
CA PHE A 88 -17.44 -7.86 10.80
C PHE A 88 -18.96 -7.84 10.64
N GLY A 89 -19.50 -6.83 9.94
CA GLY A 89 -20.95 -6.77 9.73
C GLY A 89 -21.69 -6.24 10.95
N GLY A 90 -22.33 -5.07 10.79
CA GLY A 90 -23.21 -4.49 11.81
C GLY A 90 -23.77 -3.17 11.32
N LEU A 91 -25.00 -2.83 11.71
CA LEU A 91 -25.64 -1.59 11.29
C LEU A 91 -24.78 -0.39 11.74
N GLY A 92 -24.34 0.44 10.79
CA GLY A 92 -23.49 1.61 11.05
C GLY A 92 -22.00 1.34 11.27
N ARG A 93 -21.52 0.10 11.07
CA ARG A 93 -20.10 -0.25 11.23
C ARG A 93 -19.41 -0.40 9.87
N PRO A 94 -18.17 0.09 9.70
CA PRO A 94 -17.40 -0.16 8.49
C PRO A 94 -17.19 -1.66 8.28
N THR A 95 -17.40 -2.13 7.04
CA THR A 95 -17.22 -3.52 6.66
C THR A 95 -16.53 -3.63 5.30
N GLY A 96 -15.86 -4.76 5.08
CA GLY A 96 -15.20 -5.06 3.81
C GLY A 96 -13.79 -4.50 3.72
N THR A 97 -13.22 -4.56 2.52
CA THR A 97 -11.82 -4.15 2.27
C THR A 97 -11.79 -2.90 1.41
N THR A 98 -11.14 -1.85 1.91
CA THR A 98 -10.83 -0.66 1.11
C THR A 98 -9.48 -0.83 0.44
N TRP A 99 -9.39 -0.42 -0.82
CA TRP A 99 -8.17 -0.48 -1.62
C TRP A 99 -7.78 0.91 -2.14
N TYR A 100 -6.51 1.27 -2.01
CA TYR A 100 -5.99 2.54 -2.52
C TYR A 100 -4.48 2.49 -2.77
N LEU A 101 -3.98 3.39 -3.63
CA LEU A 101 -2.55 3.64 -3.78
C LEU A 101 -2.11 4.73 -2.82
N HIS A 102 -0.96 4.53 -2.17
CA HIS A 102 -0.33 5.52 -1.31
C HIS A 102 1.12 5.76 -1.79
N PRO A 103 1.61 7.01 -1.79
CA PRO A 103 2.99 7.31 -2.15
C PRO A 103 3.98 6.45 -1.35
N ALA A 104 5.01 5.97 -2.04
CA ALA A 104 6.08 5.15 -1.48
C ALA A 104 7.44 5.81 -1.69
N ILE A 105 8.42 5.33 -0.95
CA ILE A 105 9.83 5.69 -1.11
C ILE A 105 10.66 4.40 -1.14
N SER A 106 11.80 4.46 -1.82
CA SER A 106 12.80 3.38 -1.81
C SER A 106 13.91 3.75 -0.84
N ASP A 107 14.34 2.80 -0.02
CA ASP A 107 15.63 2.87 0.66
C ASP A 107 16.70 2.33 -0.30
N PRO A 108 17.65 3.16 -0.78
CA PRO A 108 18.68 2.71 -1.70
C PRO A 108 19.72 1.79 -1.06
N ALA A 109 19.86 1.78 0.27
CA ALA A 109 20.84 0.95 0.97
C ALA A 109 20.35 -0.49 1.13
N THR A 110 19.08 -0.66 1.46
CA THR A 110 18.45 -1.98 1.70
C THR A 110 17.67 -2.48 0.48
N GLY A 111 17.29 -1.58 -0.42
CA GLY A 111 16.39 -1.89 -1.53
C GLY A 111 14.94 -2.04 -1.11
N GLU A 112 14.59 -1.76 0.15
CA GLU A 112 13.22 -1.87 0.65
C GLU A 112 12.34 -0.71 0.19
N TYR A 113 11.04 -0.96 0.13
CA TYR A 113 10.05 0.08 -0.10
C TYR A 113 9.21 0.29 1.16
N THR A 114 8.98 1.54 1.51
CA THR A 114 8.08 1.92 2.60
C THR A 114 7.03 2.90 2.10
N LEU A 115 5.89 2.93 2.79
CA LEU A 115 4.92 4.02 2.61
C LEU A 115 5.59 5.34 3.00
N ARG A 116 5.40 6.38 2.20
CA ARG A 116 5.91 7.71 2.52
C ARG A 116 5.36 8.15 3.89
N PRO A 117 6.18 8.70 4.79
CA PRO A 117 5.77 8.97 6.18
C PRO A 117 4.82 10.17 6.35
N ASN A 118 4.54 10.92 5.28
CA ASN A 118 3.60 12.04 5.34
C ASN A 118 2.15 11.52 5.37
N ALA A 119 1.24 12.30 5.97
CA ALA A 119 -0.18 12.00 5.88
C ALA A 119 -0.72 12.39 4.50
N TYR A 120 -1.29 11.41 3.80
CA TYR A 120 -2.02 11.64 2.57
C TYR A 120 -3.48 11.19 2.71
N ALA A 121 -4.40 12.06 2.27
CA ALA A 121 -5.81 11.73 2.11
C ALA A 121 -6.11 11.27 0.68
N ALA A 122 -7.29 10.66 0.50
CA ALA A 122 -7.80 10.32 -0.81
C ALA A 122 -7.90 11.59 -1.68
N GLY A 123 -7.14 11.62 -2.76
CA GLY A 123 -7.23 12.65 -3.79
C GLY A 123 -8.37 12.39 -4.76
N ASN A 124 -8.45 13.23 -5.79
CA ASN A 124 -9.41 13.05 -6.89
C ASN A 124 -8.97 11.96 -7.87
N HIS A 125 -7.69 11.60 -7.87
CA HIS A 125 -7.12 10.70 -8.86
C HIS A 125 -7.47 9.22 -8.61
N ARG A 126 -7.47 8.47 -9.71
CA ARG A 126 -7.66 7.01 -9.73
C ARG A 126 -6.61 6.39 -10.63
N ALA A 127 -6.24 5.16 -10.32
CA ALA A 127 -5.32 4.38 -11.13
C ALA A 127 -5.95 3.04 -11.50
N ALA A 128 -5.81 2.65 -12.76
CA ALA A 128 -6.07 1.28 -13.17
C ALA A 128 -4.92 0.39 -12.67
N LEU A 129 -5.27 -0.73 -12.04
CA LEU A 129 -4.29 -1.73 -11.67
C LEU A 129 -3.99 -2.63 -12.87
N PRO A 130 -2.73 -3.06 -13.06
CA PRO A 130 -2.41 -4.16 -13.96
C PRO A 130 -3.22 -5.40 -13.57
N ALA A 131 -3.76 -6.13 -14.54
CA ALA A 131 -4.62 -7.29 -14.30
C ALA A 131 -3.94 -8.31 -13.37
N GLU A 132 -2.65 -8.60 -13.61
CA GLU A 132 -1.86 -9.50 -12.77
C GLU A 132 -1.80 -9.10 -11.29
N VAL A 133 -1.74 -7.79 -11.00
CA VAL A 133 -1.75 -7.26 -9.63
C VAL A 133 -3.15 -7.38 -9.03
N ALA A 134 -4.17 -7.00 -9.80
CA ALA A 134 -5.56 -7.06 -9.36
C ALA A 134 -5.98 -8.50 -9.04
N ASP A 135 -5.68 -9.44 -9.93
CA ASP A 135 -6.07 -10.84 -9.81
C ASP A 135 -5.31 -11.55 -8.68
N THR A 136 -3.99 -11.31 -8.57
CA THR A 136 -3.16 -11.94 -7.53
C THR A 136 -3.60 -11.53 -6.12
N LEU A 137 -4.06 -10.29 -5.95
CA LEU A 137 -4.39 -9.71 -4.65
C LEU A 137 -5.90 -9.66 -4.38
N GLY A 138 -6.74 -10.00 -5.34
CA GLY A 138 -8.20 -9.80 -5.26
C GLY A 138 -8.60 -8.33 -5.15
N ALA A 139 -7.79 -7.43 -5.72
CA ALA A 139 -8.05 -5.99 -5.71
C ALA A 139 -8.99 -5.60 -6.86
N PRO A 140 -9.79 -4.52 -6.71
CA PRO A 140 -10.56 -4.00 -7.82
C PRO A 140 -9.65 -3.46 -8.94
N ALA A 141 -10.08 -3.58 -10.19
CA ALA A 141 -9.30 -3.13 -11.36
C ALA A 141 -8.97 -1.62 -11.35
N THR A 142 -9.65 -0.81 -10.54
CA THR A 142 -9.36 0.62 -10.39
C THR A 142 -9.50 1.04 -8.94
N VAL A 143 -8.46 1.71 -8.43
CA VAL A 143 -8.36 2.16 -7.04
C VAL A 143 -8.19 3.67 -6.95
N LYS A 144 -8.51 4.23 -5.78
CA LYS A 144 -8.23 5.64 -5.47
C LYS A 144 -6.75 5.85 -5.20
N VAL A 145 -6.26 7.06 -5.46
CA VAL A 145 -4.90 7.48 -5.11
C VAL A 145 -4.98 8.41 -3.91
N HIS A 146 -4.20 8.13 -2.87
CA HIS A 146 -4.06 8.96 -1.69
C HIS A 146 -2.84 9.85 -1.86
N ASP A 147 -2.97 10.91 -2.64
CA ASP A 147 -1.88 11.86 -2.95
C ASP A 147 -2.20 13.31 -2.56
N TYR A 148 -3.34 13.54 -1.93
CA TYR A 148 -3.65 14.84 -1.34
C TYR A 148 -2.90 15.00 -0.02
N HIS A 149 -1.97 15.96 0.03
CA HIS A 149 -1.17 16.22 1.22
C HIS A 149 -2.03 16.89 2.30
N LEU A 150 -2.07 16.30 3.50
CA LEU A 150 -2.70 16.93 4.64
C LEU A 150 -1.66 17.83 5.32
N HIS A 151 -1.90 19.14 5.24
CA HIS A 151 -1.06 20.18 5.86
C HIS A 151 -0.98 20.06 7.38
#